data_AF-A0ABC8ARU6-F1
#
_entry.id   AF-A0ABC8ARU6-F1
#
_cell.length_a   1.000
_cell.length_b   1.000
_cell.length_c   1.000
_cell.angle_alpha   90.00
_cell.angle_beta   90.00
_cell.angle_gamma   90.00
#
_symmetry.space_group_name_H-M   'P 1'
#
loop_
_entity.id
_entity.type
_entity.pdbx_description
1 polymer ?
#
loop_
_entity_poly.entity_id
_entity_poly.type
_entity_poly.pdbx_seq_one_letter_code
_entity_poly.pdbx_strand_id
1 'polypeptide(L)' 'MLALLDCVLGGMAPAHPTRTYRYVEDRRPGESLASMDNGAGDEYSIVFSSAGTYVRGFDHYSELNTYGQSDTGEL' A
#
# COMPACT_ATOMS: atom_id res chain seq x y z
N MET A 1 -0.45 20.69 2.97
CA MET A 1 -0.19 20.48 1.52
C MET A 1 -0.76 19.12 1.13
N LEU A 2 -2.09 19.03 0.98
CA LEU A 2 -2.83 17.75 0.88
C LEU A 2 -2.95 17.23 -0.57
N ALA A 3 -3.09 18.15 -1.54
CA ALA A 3 -3.49 17.80 -2.91
C ALA A 3 -2.39 17.14 -3.75
N LEU A 4 -1.11 17.33 -3.43
CA LEU A 4 -0.02 16.82 -4.26
C LEU A 4 0.18 15.31 -4.07
N LEU A 5 0.13 14.83 -2.82
CA LEU A 5 0.33 13.41 -2.54
C LEU A 5 -0.87 12.57 -2.98
N ASP A 6 -2.09 13.10 -2.81
CA ASP A 6 -3.31 12.49 -3.34
C ASP A 6 -3.30 12.44 -4.88
N CYS A 7 -2.74 13.46 -5.54
CA CYS A 7 -2.58 13.50 -7.00
C CYS A 7 -1.50 12.52 -7.50
N VAL A 8 -0.40 12.36 -6.75
CA VAL A 8 0.67 11.40 -7.07
C VAL A 8 0.19 9.95 -6.87
N LEU A 9 -0.55 9.69 -5.79
CA LEU A 9 -1.14 8.37 -5.54
C LEU A 9 -2.29 8.07 -6.50
N GLY A 10 -3.18 9.03 -6.73
CA GLY A 10 -4.31 8.94 -7.66
C GLY A 10 -3.96 9.23 -9.12
N GLY A 11 -2.68 9.20 -9.50
CA GLY A 11 -2.17 9.68 -10.77
C GLY A 11 -3.00 9.26 -11.98
N MET A 12 -3.69 10.23 -12.59
CA MET A 12 -4.15 10.27 -13.99
C MET A 12 -4.85 9.02 -14.57
N ALA A 13 -5.38 8.15 -13.72
CA ALA A 13 -6.16 6.99 -14.10
C ALA A 13 -7.52 7.09 -13.40
N PRO A 14 -8.64 6.76 -14.07
CA PRO A 14 -9.91 6.67 -13.37
C PRO A 14 -9.71 5.72 -12.18
N ALA A 15 -10.10 6.15 -10.98
CA ALA A 15 -10.08 5.30 -9.81
C ALA A 15 -10.78 3.99 -10.20
N HIS A 16 -10.00 2.92 -10.35
CA HIS A 16 -10.57 1.60 -10.60
C HIS A 16 -11.54 1.37 -9.43
N PRO A 17 -12.76 0.86 -9.63
CA PRO A 17 -13.79 0.82 -8.58
C PRO A 17 -13.34 0.09 -7.30
N THR A 18 -12.28 -0.71 -7.40
CA THR A 18 -11.68 -1.47 -6.31
C THR A 18 -10.41 -0.83 -5.73
N ARG A 19 -9.78 0.14 -6.42
CA ARG A 19 -8.54 0.80 -5.99
C ARG A 19 -8.86 1.94 -5.03
N THR A 20 -8.43 1.79 -3.79
CA THR A 20 -8.57 2.79 -2.74
C THR A 20 -7.20 3.36 -2.38
N TYR A 21 -7.07 4.68 -2.47
CA TYR A 21 -5.91 5.41 -1.95
C TYR A 21 -6.32 6.10 -0.64
N ARG A 22 -5.38 6.15 0.31
CA ARG A 22 -5.61 6.81 1.60
C ARG A 22 -4.35 7.57 2.02
N TYR A 23 -4.56 8.78 2.53
CA TYR A 23 -3.56 9.51 3.28
C TYR A 23 -4.08 9.82 4.69
N VAL A 24 -3.23 9.65 5.70
CA VAL A 24 -3.51 9.95 7.11
C VAL A 24 -2.32 10.71 7.69
N GLU A 25 -2.49 12.00 7.98
CA GLU A 25 -1.40 12.88 8.44
C GLU A 25 -0.95 12.56 9.87
N ASP A 26 -1.89 12.30 10.79
CA ASP A 26 -1.61 12.00 12.20
C ASP A 26 -1.88 10.52 12.51
N ARG A 27 -1.31 9.60 11.72
CA ARG A 27 -1.44 8.17 12.02
C ARG A 27 -0.85 7.86 13.40
N ARG A 28 0.26 8.53 13.73
CA ARG A 28 0.89 8.60 15.04
C ARG A 28 1.56 9.98 15.20
N PRO A 29 1.92 10.40 16.42
CA PRO A 29 2.64 11.65 16.61
C PRO A 29 3.92 11.71 15.75
N GLY A 30 3.96 12.66 14.81
CA GLY A 30 5.10 12.84 13.91
C GLY A 30 5.20 11.82 12.76
N GLU A 31 4.17 11.00 12.54
CA GLU A 31 4.09 10.06 11.43
C GLU A 31 2.84 10.24 10.58
N SER A 32 3.03 10.36 9.26
CA SER A 32 1.95 10.26 8.28
C SER A 32 2.03 8.97 7.48
N LEU A 33 0.90 8.51 6.96
CA LEU A 33 0.76 7.30 6.17
C LEU A 33 0.10 7.62 4.84
N ALA A 34 0.73 7.17 3.76
CA ALA A 34 0.08 6.95 2.47
C ALA A 34 -0.10 5.45 2.23
N SER A 35 -1.26 5.00 1.75
CA SER A 35 -1.51 3.60 1.41
C SER A 35 -2.38 3.44 0.18
N MET A 36 -2.29 2.26 -0.43
CA MET A 36 -3.13 1.82 -1.53
C MET A 36 -3.53 0.36 -1.32
N ASP A 37 -4.77 0.05 -1.66
CA ASP A 37 -5.29 -1.31 -1.79
C ASP A 37 -6.04 -1.38 -3.12
N ASN A 38 -5.71 -2.35 -3.98
CA ASN A 38 -6.36 -2.49 -5.28
C ASN A 38 -7.65 -3.33 -5.28
N GLY A 39 -8.03 -3.87 -4.12
CA GLY A 39 -9.17 -4.75 -3.90
C GLY A 39 -9.02 -6.15 -4.52
N ALA A 40 -7.84 -6.46 -5.03
CA ALA A 40 -7.51 -7.73 -5.68
C ALA A 40 -6.29 -8.43 -5.03
N GLY A 41 -5.76 -7.90 -3.93
CA GLY A 41 -4.66 -8.50 -3.18
C GLY A 41 -3.32 -7.79 -3.32
N ASP A 42 -3.22 -6.69 -4.07
CA ASP A 42 -2.01 -5.85 -4.07
C ASP A 42 -2.20 -4.66 -3.13
N GLU A 43 -1.23 -4.48 -2.23
CA GLU A 43 -1.25 -3.39 -1.26
C GLU A 43 0.13 -2.74 -1.10
N TYR A 44 0.15 -1.44 -0.79
CA TYR A 44 1.34 -0.81 -0.24
C TYR A 44 1.01 0.19 0.86
N SER A 45 2.00 0.45 1.70
CA SER A 45 1.99 1.46 2.76
C SER A 45 3.33 2.16 2.83
N ILE A 46 3.29 3.48 2.92
CA ILE A 46 4.44 4.38 3.03
C ILE A 46 4.24 5.22 4.28
N VAL A 47 5.10 5.04 5.27
CA VAL A 47 5.11 5.83 6.51
C VAL A 47 6.21 6.87 6.43
N PHE A 48 5.84 8.14 6.57
CA PHE A 48 6.77 9.26 6.63
C PHE A 48 6.99 9.68 8.07
N SER A 49 8.25 9.90 8.45
CA SER A 49 8.64 10.45 9.75
C SER A 49 9.90 11.31 9.62
N SER A 50 10.22 12.07 10.67
CA SER A 50 11.50 12.82 10.72
C SER A 50 12.74 11.91 10.75
N ALA A 51 12.60 10.66 11.19
CA ALA A 51 13.69 9.68 11.20
C ALA A 51 13.93 9.05 9.82
N GLY A 52 12.99 9.21 8.88
CA GLY A 52 13.04 8.63 7.54
C GLY A 52 11.69 8.09 7.09
N THR A 53 11.72 7.41 5.94
CA THR A 53 10.54 6.81 5.30
C THR A 53 10.64 5.29 5.33
N TYR A 54 9.56 4.64 5.77
CA TYR A 54 9.39 3.18 5.72
C TYR A 54 8.38 2.82 4.65
N VAL A 55 8.70 1.82 3.81
CA VAL A 55 7.83 1.33 2.74
C VAL A 55 7.61 -0.17 2.91
N ARG A 56 6.35 -0.60 2.83
CA ARG A 56 5.95 -2.00 2.72
C ARG A 56 5.05 -2.16 1.50
N GLY A 57 5.37 -3.12 0.65
CA GLY A 57 4.53 -3.53 -0.47
C GLY A 57 4.24 -5.03 -0.39
N PHE A 58 3.09 -5.42 -0.93
CA PHE A 58 2.70 -6.81 -1.14
C PHE A 58 2.04 -6.92 -2.51
N ASP A 59 2.50 -7.92 -3.27
CA ASP A 59 1.99 -8.29 -4.59
C ASP A 59 1.57 -9.75 -4.50
N HIS A 60 0.28 -10.01 -4.71
CA HIS A 60 -0.26 -11.36 -4.56
C HIS A 60 0.16 -12.31 -5.68
N TYR A 61 0.65 -11.79 -6.81
CA TYR A 61 1.25 -12.58 -7.89
C TYR A 61 2.75 -12.80 -7.71
N SER A 62 3.37 -12.22 -6.68
CA SER A 62 4.78 -12.43 -6.41
C SER A 62 5.07 -13.90 -6.08
N GLU A 63 6.17 -14.43 -6.60
CA GLU A 63 6.71 -15.75 -6.19
C GLU A 63 7.06 -15.79 -4.70
N LEU A 64 7.28 -14.62 -4.08
CA LEU A 64 7.54 -14.47 -2.65
C LEU A 64 6.26 -14.44 -1.80
N ASN A 65 5.07 -14.56 -2.42
CA ASN A 65 3.81 -14.56 -1.72
C ASN A 65 3.70 -15.81 -0.82
N THR A 66 3.62 -15.57 0.49
CA THR A 66 3.53 -16.61 1.52
C THR A 66 2.12 -17.17 1.71
N TYR A 67 1.09 -16.51 1.15
CA TYR A 67 -0.32 -16.91 1.30
C TYR A 67 -0.83 -17.81 0.16
N GLY A 68 -0.11 -17.90 -0.96
CA GLY A 68 -0.49 -18.69 -2.15
C GLY A 68 0.23 -20.03 -2.29
N GLN A 69 1.18 -20.34 -1.41
CA GLN A 69 1.88 -21.62 -1.44
C GLN A 69 0.96 -22.67 -0.81
N SER A 70 0.25 -23.43 -1.64
CA SER A 70 -0.41 -24.66 -1.18
C SER A 70 0.66 -25.55 -0.57
N ASP A 71 0.55 -25.79 0.73
CA ASP A 71 1.34 -26.76 1.48
C ASP A 71 1.03 -28.14 0.89
N THR A 72 1.69 -28.47 -0.22
CA THR A 72 1.68 -29.81 -0.77
C THR A 72 2.65 -30.58 0.10
N GLY A 73 2.20 -30.87 1.32
CA GLY A 73 2.86 -31.84 2.17
C GLY A 73 2.90 -33.15 1.41
N GLU A 74 4.06 -33.46 0.83
CA GLU A 74 4.40 -34.83 0.50
C GLU A 74 4.27 -35.65 1.78
N LEU A 75 3.25 -36.51 1.81
CA LEU A 75 3.17 -37.71 2.63
C LEU A 75 3.50 -38.91 1.75
#